data_AF-A0A7X6RZ13-F1
#
_entry.id   AF-A0A7X6RZ13-F1
#
_cell.length_a   1.000
_cell.length_b   1.000
_cell.length_c   1.000
_cell.angle_alpha   90.00
_cell.angle_beta   90.00
_cell.angle_gamma   90.00
#
_symmetry.space_group_name_H-M   'P 1'
#
loop_
_entity.id
_entity.type
_entity.pdbx_description
1 polymer ?
#
loop_
_entity_poly.entity_id
_entity_poly.type
_entity_poly.pdbx_seq_one_letter_code
_entity_poly.pdbx_strand_id
1 'polypeptide(L)'
;MQNQQPPVRIGRTTIVVITAVAACLAGLSGTSTAHADPCQQWRFDGYTQLNNPNGNTLEFDTRESSVRGQQARFVFNNGTVVDGSMDGGIYRDRVHVSFDTKLYSPGDYNKIVGNYDGAVAADGFAYGTTFFWEVPTIGTTNDRPVPNPRYSDGTGPWKSATPLRCADAAADDDVLTPAGVNENSGAFG
;
A
#
# COMPACT_ATOMS: atom_id res chain seq x y z
N MET A 1 -20.10 -21.55 61.79
CA MET A 1 -18.88 -21.02 62.44
C MET A 1 -18.44 -19.81 61.62
N GLN A 2 -18.39 -18.64 62.25
CA GLN A 2 -18.29 -17.32 61.61
C GLN A 2 -16.85 -17.04 61.19
N ASN A 3 -16.62 -16.78 59.90
CA ASN A 3 -15.35 -16.23 59.41
C ASN A 3 -15.39 -14.70 59.59
N GLN A 4 -14.61 -14.21 60.54
CA GLN A 4 -14.38 -12.79 60.80
C GLN A 4 -13.50 -12.18 59.70
N GLN A 5 -13.94 -11.08 59.12
CA GLN A 5 -13.16 -10.27 58.18
C GLN A 5 -12.59 -9.03 58.92
N PRO A 6 -11.26 -8.81 58.94
CA PRO A 6 -10.67 -7.66 59.62
C PRO A 6 -10.80 -6.34 58.82
N PRO A 7 -10.66 -5.18 59.51
CA PRO A 7 -11.23 -3.90 59.10
C PRO A 7 -10.48 -3.14 57.99
N VAL A 8 -11.28 -2.46 57.16
CA VAL A 8 -10.87 -1.49 56.13
C VAL A 8 -10.22 -0.26 56.79
N ARG A 9 -9.00 0.10 56.37
CA ARG A 9 -8.33 1.35 56.75
C ARG A 9 -8.44 2.37 55.63
N ILE A 10 -9.16 3.46 55.88
CA ILE A 10 -9.24 4.65 55.04
C ILE A 10 -8.06 5.55 55.38
N GLY A 11 -7.03 5.56 54.53
CA GLY A 11 -5.91 6.50 54.61
C GLY A 11 -6.28 7.82 53.96
N ARG A 12 -6.56 8.84 54.78
CA ARG A 12 -6.55 10.25 54.38
C ARG A 12 -5.10 10.67 54.16
N THR A 13 -4.74 11.03 52.93
CA THR A 13 -3.46 11.69 52.65
C THR A 13 -3.71 13.12 52.21
N THR A 14 -3.14 14.03 52.99
CA THR A 14 -3.21 15.48 52.94
C THR A 14 -2.64 16.05 51.64
N ILE A 15 -3.35 17.03 51.09
CA ILE A 15 -2.93 17.88 49.97
C ILE A 15 -1.80 18.80 50.46
N VAL A 16 -0.65 18.78 49.80
CA VAL A 16 0.40 19.78 49.97
C VAL A 16 0.44 20.64 48.71
N VAL A 17 -0.06 21.87 48.85
CA VAL A 17 0.08 22.94 47.85
C VAL A 17 1.46 23.55 48.03
N ILE A 18 2.33 23.39 47.04
CA ILE A 18 3.58 24.17 46.94
C ILE A 18 3.43 25.11 45.74
N THR A 19 3.15 26.36 46.06
CA THR A 19 3.26 27.49 45.14
C THR A 19 4.73 27.88 45.10
N ALA A 20 5.43 27.59 44.00
CA ALA A 20 6.72 28.17 43.70
C ALA A 20 6.64 28.85 42.33
N VAL A 21 6.60 30.18 42.36
CA VAL A 21 6.66 31.06 41.20
C VAL A 21 8.10 31.04 40.68
N ALA A 22 8.31 30.51 39.48
CA ALA A 22 9.51 30.71 38.70
C ALA A 22 9.09 31.32 37.35
N ALA A 23 9.08 32.65 37.29
CA ALA A 23 9.08 33.40 36.06
C ALA A 23 10.44 33.21 35.39
N CYS A 24 10.51 32.38 34.36
CA CYS A 24 11.65 32.29 33.45
C CYS A 24 11.13 32.23 32.02
N LEU A 25 11.42 33.29 31.28
CA LEU A 25 11.40 33.42 29.82
C LEU A 25 10.21 32.77 29.11
N ALA A 26 9.22 33.60 28.79
CA ALA A 26 8.43 33.44 27.57
C ALA A 26 9.35 33.66 26.36
N GLY A 27 10.29 32.74 26.13
CA GLY A 27 10.84 32.53 24.81
C GLY A 27 9.70 31.99 23.96
N LEU A 28 9.36 32.70 22.89
CA LEU A 28 8.53 32.18 21.82
C LEU A 28 9.19 30.90 21.26
N SER A 29 8.99 29.77 21.91
CA SER A 29 8.84 28.51 21.20
C SER A 29 7.45 28.59 20.57
N GLY A 30 7.33 29.44 19.54
CA GLY A 30 6.39 29.16 18.49
C GLY A 30 6.78 27.77 18.03
N THR A 31 6.00 26.77 18.45
CA THR A 31 5.94 25.53 17.71
C THR A 31 5.40 25.96 16.36
N SER A 32 6.31 26.41 15.49
CA SER A 32 6.13 26.23 14.08
C SER A 32 5.89 24.74 13.97
N THR A 33 4.62 24.34 13.97
CA THR A 33 4.19 23.20 13.19
C THR A 33 4.68 23.57 11.80
N ALA A 34 5.94 23.24 11.53
CA ALA A 34 6.46 23.17 10.19
C ALA A 34 5.50 22.18 9.56
N HIS A 35 4.50 22.74 8.88
CA HIS A 35 3.61 21.98 8.05
C HIS A 35 4.58 21.46 7.01
N ALA A 36 5.05 20.22 7.20
CA ALA A 36 5.94 19.60 6.24
C ALA A 36 5.25 19.81 4.90
N ASP A 37 5.95 20.45 3.97
CA ASP A 37 5.36 20.75 2.68
C ASP A 37 4.79 19.45 2.13
N PRO A 38 3.54 19.48 1.63
CA PRO A 38 2.88 18.26 1.20
C PRO A 38 3.79 17.56 0.20
N CYS A 39 4.01 16.28 0.45
CA CYS A 39 4.86 15.43 -0.35
C CYS A 39 4.49 15.56 -1.84
N GLN A 40 5.40 16.09 -2.66
CA GLN A 40 5.11 16.33 -4.07
C GLN A 40 5.14 15.03 -4.89
N GLN A 41 5.91 14.06 -4.43
CA GLN A 41 6.07 12.75 -5.06
C GLN A 41 6.31 11.71 -3.96
N TRP A 42 5.46 10.69 -3.92
CA TRP A 42 5.64 9.55 -3.03
C TRP A 42 6.39 8.41 -3.75
N ARG A 43 7.08 7.58 -2.98
CA ARG A 43 7.76 6.37 -3.45
C ARG A 43 7.56 5.21 -2.47
N PHE A 44 7.78 4.00 -2.96
CA PHE A 44 7.93 2.82 -2.12
C PHE A 44 9.27 2.87 -1.37
N ASP A 45 9.37 2.17 -0.22
CA ASP A 45 10.55 2.19 0.67
C ASP A 45 11.07 0.78 0.98
N GLY A 46 11.12 -0.05 -0.06
CA GLY A 46 11.50 -1.46 0.00
C GLY A 46 10.27 -2.35 0.08
N TYR A 47 10.34 -3.37 0.94
CA TYR A 47 9.25 -4.31 1.17
C TYR A 47 7.95 -3.57 1.50
N THR A 48 6.99 -3.70 0.60
CA THR A 48 5.68 -3.09 0.66
C THR A 48 4.64 -4.19 0.63
N GLN A 49 3.70 -4.10 1.56
CA GLN A 49 2.57 -5.02 1.65
C GLN A 49 1.29 -4.20 1.62
N LEU A 50 0.39 -4.51 0.70
CA LEU A 50 -0.99 -4.02 0.70
C LEU A 50 -1.87 -5.09 1.33
N ASN A 51 -2.78 -4.69 2.21
CA ASN A 51 -3.67 -5.57 2.96
C ASN A 51 -5.13 -5.27 2.65
N ASN A 52 -5.91 -6.31 2.39
CA ASN A 52 -7.36 -6.26 2.31
C ASN A 52 -8.00 -6.71 3.64
N PRO A 53 -9.14 -6.13 4.07
CA PRO A 53 -9.89 -6.58 5.25
C PRO A 53 -10.28 -8.06 5.26
N ASN A 54 -10.37 -8.69 4.09
CA ASN A 54 -10.68 -10.12 3.92
C ASN A 54 -9.47 -11.02 4.23
N GLY A 55 -8.30 -10.47 4.58
CA GLY A 55 -7.08 -11.20 4.91
C GLY A 55 -6.15 -11.46 3.71
N ASN A 56 -6.46 -10.88 2.55
CA ASN A 56 -5.61 -10.97 1.35
C ASN A 56 -4.45 -9.98 1.42
N THR A 57 -3.27 -10.39 0.97
CA THR A 57 -2.07 -9.53 0.90
C THR A 57 -1.49 -9.50 -0.51
N LEU A 58 -0.88 -8.37 -0.83
CA LEU A 58 -0.09 -8.15 -2.04
C LEU A 58 1.26 -7.60 -1.61
N GLU A 59 2.31 -8.34 -1.90
CA GLU A 59 3.66 -8.12 -1.41
C GLU A 59 4.61 -7.90 -2.60
N PHE A 60 5.46 -6.88 -2.50
CA PHE A 60 6.51 -6.58 -3.48
C PHE A 60 7.62 -5.76 -2.81
N ASP A 61 8.80 -5.69 -3.42
CA ASP A 61 9.94 -4.94 -2.87
C ASP A 61 10.49 -3.98 -3.92
N THR A 62 10.36 -2.67 -3.67
CA THR A 62 10.93 -1.61 -4.51
C THR A 62 11.18 -0.35 -3.69
N ARG A 63 12.19 0.43 -4.05
CA ARG A 63 12.52 1.73 -3.45
C ARG A 63 12.27 2.92 -4.40
N GLU A 64 11.57 2.65 -5.49
CA GLU A 64 11.35 3.60 -6.57
C GLU A 64 9.89 4.09 -6.55
N SER A 65 9.61 5.18 -7.26
CA SER A 65 8.23 5.60 -7.49
C SER A 65 7.54 4.72 -8.53
N SER A 66 8.30 4.08 -9.42
CA SER A 66 7.78 3.15 -10.43
C SER A 66 8.11 1.71 -10.09
N VAL A 67 7.26 0.80 -10.55
CA VAL A 67 7.52 -0.63 -10.59
C VAL A 67 7.35 -1.06 -12.04
N ARG A 68 8.35 -1.70 -12.63
CA ARG A 68 8.27 -2.22 -14.00
C ARG A 68 8.83 -3.63 -14.04
N GLY A 69 7.99 -4.60 -14.37
CA GLY A 69 8.32 -6.02 -14.30
C GLY A 69 8.78 -6.49 -12.92
N GLN A 70 8.42 -5.79 -11.85
CA GLN A 70 8.85 -6.14 -10.50
C GLN A 70 8.14 -7.40 -10.03
N GLN A 71 8.83 -8.26 -9.28
CA GLN A 71 8.19 -9.45 -8.74
C GLN A 71 7.18 -9.07 -7.66
N ALA A 72 5.98 -9.62 -7.78
CA ALA A 72 4.92 -9.45 -6.79
C ALA A 72 4.36 -10.81 -6.38
N ARG A 73 3.88 -10.88 -5.14
CA ARG A 73 3.25 -12.04 -4.54
C ARG A 73 1.88 -11.67 -4.00
N PHE A 74 0.87 -12.43 -4.40
CA PHE A 74 -0.46 -12.37 -3.82
C PHE A 74 -0.65 -13.55 -2.88
N VAL A 75 -1.03 -13.26 -1.64
CA VAL A 75 -1.43 -14.29 -0.66
C VAL A 75 -2.92 -14.12 -0.40
N PHE A 76 -3.68 -15.13 -0.79
CA PHE A 76 -5.10 -15.19 -0.50
C PHE A 76 -5.35 -15.71 0.93
N ASN A 77 -6.46 -15.31 1.52
CA ASN A 77 -6.84 -15.64 2.89
C ASN A 77 -6.99 -17.15 3.14
N ASN A 78 -7.22 -17.93 2.09
CA ASN A 78 -7.29 -19.39 2.10
C ASN A 78 -5.91 -20.06 2.05
N GLY A 79 -4.82 -19.27 2.07
CA GLY A 79 -3.44 -19.74 2.01
C GLY A 79 -2.88 -19.95 0.60
N THR A 80 -3.68 -19.72 -0.45
CA THR A 80 -3.20 -19.77 -1.83
C THR A 80 -2.20 -18.65 -2.07
N VAL A 81 -1.04 -19.00 -2.62
CA VAL A 81 0.00 -18.04 -2.99
C VAL A 81 0.13 -18.02 -4.50
N VAL A 82 0.14 -16.83 -5.08
CA VAL A 82 0.31 -16.62 -6.52
C VAL A 82 1.40 -15.58 -6.74
N ASP A 83 2.48 -15.99 -7.42
CA ASP A 83 3.57 -15.10 -7.80
C ASP A 83 3.36 -14.58 -9.24
N GLY A 84 3.83 -13.37 -9.50
CA GLY A 84 3.79 -12.75 -10.82
C GLY A 84 4.66 -11.52 -10.94
N SER A 85 4.39 -10.73 -11.98
CA SER A 85 5.03 -9.44 -12.23
C SER A 85 4.06 -8.29 -11.99
N MET A 86 4.59 -7.15 -11.61
CA MET A 86 3.87 -5.91 -11.39
C MET A 86 4.49 -4.77 -12.20
N ASP A 87 3.63 -3.94 -12.76
CA ASP A 87 3.96 -2.74 -13.52
C ASP A 87 3.15 -1.54 -13.01
N GLY A 88 3.65 -0.31 -13.16
CA GLY A 88 2.98 0.92 -12.73
C GLY A 88 3.82 1.75 -11.76
N GLY A 89 3.18 2.30 -10.73
CA GLY A 89 3.85 3.09 -9.70
C GLY A 89 2.97 4.10 -8.99
N ILE A 90 3.64 5.14 -8.50
CA ILE A 90 3.08 6.27 -7.78
C ILE A 90 3.41 7.53 -8.57
N TYR A 91 2.40 8.35 -8.84
CA TYR A 91 2.58 9.68 -9.42
C TYR A 91 1.90 10.70 -8.52
N ARG A 92 2.71 11.60 -7.95
CA ARG A 92 2.31 12.46 -6.84
C ARG A 92 1.78 11.61 -5.69
N ASP A 93 0.51 11.76 -5.35
CA ASP A 93 -0.24 11.00 -4.37
C ASP A 93 -1.03 9.83 -4.97
N ARG A 94 -1.11 9.67 -6.29
CA ARG A 94 -1.90 8.60 -6.91
C ARG A 94 -1.08 7.34 -7.12
N VAL A 95 -1.63 6.20 -6.74
CA VAL A 95 -1.01 4.89 -6.89
C VAL A 95 -1.80 4.09 -7.92
N HIS A 96 -1.11 3.60 -8.95
CA HIS A 96 -1.68 2.68 -9.93
C HIS A 96 -0.67 1.59 -10.22
N VAL A 97 -1.01 0.34 -9.90
CA VAL A 97 -0.16 -0.81 -10.22
C VAL A 97 -0.99 -1.92 -10.84
N SER A 98 -0.55 -2.39 -11.99
CA SER A 98 -1.05 -3.57 -12.68
C SER A 98 -0.27 -4.78 -12.25
N PHE A 99 -0.92 -5.93 -12.15
CA PHE A 99 -0.26 -7.19 -11.86
C PHE A 99 -0.69 -8.26 -12.86
N ASP A 100 0.28 -9.08 -13.22
CA ASP A 100 0.16 -10.18 -14.16
C ASP A 100 0.77 -11.41 -13.50
N THR A 101 -0.07 -12.38 -13.17
CA THR A 101 0.35 -13.58 -12.47
C THR A 101 -0.03 -14.84 -13.24
N LYS A 102 0.74 -15.90 -13.02
CA LYS A 102 0.47 -17.22 -13.58
C LYS A 102 0.12 -18.16 -12.43
N LEU A 103 -1.12 -18.66 -12.39
CA LEU A 103 -1.42 -19.83 -11.59
C LEU A 103 -0.87 -21.06 -12.29
N TYR A 104 0.08 -21.71 -11.64
CA TYR A 104 0.49 -23.06 -11.98
C TYR A 104 -0.37 -24.04 -11.20
N SER A 105 -1.51 -24.45 -11.79
CA SER A 105 -2.24 -25.63 -11.35
C SER A 105 -2.00 -26.77 -12.34
N PRO A 106 -1.79 -28.02 -11.88
CA PRO A 106 -1.66 -29.16 -12.79
C PRO A 106 -2.91 -29.29 -13.67
N GLY A 107 -2.76 -29.03 -14.98
CA GLY A 107 -3.83 -29.14 -15.96
C GLY A 107 -4.50 -27.83 -16.37
N ASP A 108 -4.34 -26.75 -15.59
CA ASP A 108 -4.94 -25.45 -15.85
C ASP A 108 -3.88 -24.35 -15.81
N TYR A 109 -3.67 -23.70 -16.97
CA TYR A 109 -3.01 -22.40 -17.00
C TYR A 109 -4.11 -21.38 -16.81
N ASN A 110 -4.22 -20.78 -15.63
CA ASN A 110 -5.09 -19.62 -15.43
C ASN A 110 -4.19 -18.43 -15.14
N LYS A 111 -4.39 -17.35 -15.90
CA LYS A 111 -3.69 -16.10 -15.69
C LYS A 111 -4.60 -15.21 -14.84
N ILE A 112 -4.09 -14.67 -13.74
CA ILE A 112 -4.80 -13.61 -13.02
C ILE A 112 -4.14 -12.29 -13.40
N VAL A 113 -4.96 -11.39 -13.93
CA VAL A 113 -4.57 -10.01 -14.20
C VAL A 113 -5.43 -9.11 -13.33
N GLY A 114 -4.87 -8.05 -12.82
CA GLY A 114 -5.66 -7.04 -12.13
C GLY A 114 -4.90 -5.76 -11.92
N ASN A 115 -5.56 -4.81 -11.28
CA ASN A 115 -4.93 -3.55 -10.92
C ASN A 115 -5.31 -3.14 -9.50
N TYR A 116 -4.42 -2.40 -8.87
CA TYR A 116 -4.67 -1.60 -7.68
C TYR A 116 -4.70 -0.14 -8.11
N ASP A 117 -5.79 0.54 -7.76
CA ASP A 117 -6.01 1.96 -8.00
C ASP A 117 -6.27 2.64 -6.66
N GLY A 118 -5.46 3.65 -6.32
CA GLY A 118 -5.51 4.28 -5.01
C GLY A 118 -4.81 5.62 -4.92
N ALA A 119 -4.67 6.10 -3.68
CA ALA A 119 -3.92 7.29 -3.35
C ALA A 119 -3.23 7.17 -1.98
N VAL A 120 -2.17 7.95 -1.79
CA VAL A 120 -1.45 8.10 -0.52
C VAL A 120 -2.12 9.21 0.28
N ALA A 121 -2.65 8.87 1.45
CA ALA A 121 -3.27 9.86 2.32
C ALA A 121 -2.22 10.65 3.13
N ALA A 122 -2.68 11.66 3.86
CA ALA A 122 -1.81 12.53 4.66
C ALA A 122 -1.07 11.80 5.80
N ASP A 123 -1.53 10.60 6.19
CA ASP A 123 -0.86 9.73 7.15
C ASP A 123 0.31 8.93 6.52
N GLY A 124 0.55 9.09 5.22
CA GLY A 124 1.57 8.41 4.44
C GLY A 124 1.18 7.00 3.99
N PHE A 125 -0.02 6.52 4.28
CA PHE A 125 -0.46 5.20 3.87
C PHE A 125 -1.15 5.24 2.50
N ALA A 126 -0.91 4.23 1.67
CA ALA A 126 -1.64 4.03 0.43
C ALA A 126 -2.98 3.36 0.71
N TYR A 127 -4.06 3.95 0.20
CA TYR A 127 -5.42 3.42 0.25
C TYR A 127 -5.94 3.28 -1.18
N GLY A 128 -6.58 2.17 -1.49
CA GLY A 128 -7.07 1.95 -2.83
C GLY A 128 -8.03 0.78 -2.92
N THR A 129 -8.35 0.41 -4.15
CA THR A 129 -9.15 -0.77 -4.46
C THR A 129 -8.43 -1.62 -5.48
N THR A 130 -8.55 -2.93 -5.35
CA THR A 130 -8.13 -3.83 -6.42
C THR A 130 -9.32 -4.38 -7.19
N PHE A 131 -9.03 -4.77 -8.43
CA PHE A 131 -9.91 -5.59 -9.23
C PHE A 131 -9.11 -6.73 -9.85
N PHE A 132 -9.70 -7.92 -9.89
CA PHE A 132 -9.09 -9.14 -10.42
C PHE A 132 -9.92 -9.68 -11.59
N TRP A 133 -9.24 -10.09 -12.64
CA TRP A 133 -9.79 -10.80 -13.78
C TRP A 133 -9.03 -12.11 -13.93
N GLU A 134 -9.76 -13.21 -14.12
CA GLU A 134 -9.14 -14.41 -14.65
C GLU A 134 -9.20 -14.32 -16.17
N VAL A 135 -8.05 -14.55 -16.79
CA VAL A 135 -7.94 -14.74 -18.23
C VAL A 135 -7.72 -16.24 -18.44
N PRO A 136 -8.72 -16.96 -18.98
CA PRO A 136 -8.54 -18.36 -19.36
C PRO A 136 -7.36 -18.46 -20.33
N THR A 137 -6.50 -19.47 -20.19
CA THR A 137 -5.41 -19.62 -21.16
C THR A 137 -5.94 -20.13 -22.49
N ILE A 138 -5.86 -19.23 -23.47
CA ILE A 138 -5.86 -19.39 -24.92
C ILE A 138 -6.08 -20.83 -25.42
N GLY A 139 -7.24 -21.03 -26.03
CA GLY A 139 -7.64 -22.27 -26.72
C GLY A 139 -9.11 -22.26 -27.17
N THR A 140 -9.93 -21.38 -26.60
CA THR A 140 -11.33 -21.17 -27.01
C THR A 140 -11.50 -19.74 -27.50
N THR A 141 -12.04 -19.55 -28.71
CA THR A 141 -12.14 -18.29 -29.47
C THR A 141 -13.01 -17.17 -28.86
N ASN A 142 -13.28 -17.22 -27.55
CA ASN A 142 -14.07 -16.22 -26.82
C ASN A 142 -13.32 -15.76 -25.55
N ASP A 143 -12.10 -15.25 -25.72
CA ASP A 143 -11.22 -14.68 -24.68
C ASP A 143 -11.77 -13.35 -24.13
N ARG A 144 -12.95 -13.37 -23.51
CA ARG A 144 -13.40 -12.26 -22.67
C ARG A 144 -12.92 -12.51 -21.24
N PRO A 145 -12.32 -11.50 -20.58
CA PRO A 145 -12.11 -11.55 -19.14
C PRO A 145 -13.44 -11.85 -18.46
N VAL A 146 -13.50 -12.95 -17.71
CA VAL A 146 -14.68 -13.30 -16.93
C VAL A 146 -14.34 -12.97 -15.47
N PRO A 147 -15.21 -12.24 -14.74
CA PRO A 147 -15.05 -12.10 -13.30
C PRO A 147 -14.99 -13.50 -12.69
N ASN A 148 -13.86 -13.88 -12.10
CA ASN A 148 -13.74 -15.18 -11.44
C ASN A 148 -14.23 -15.04 -9.99
N PRO A 149 -15.33 -15.73 -9.61
CA PRO A 149 -15.85 -15.67 -8.26
C PRO A 149 -14.86 -16.22 -7.22
N ARG A 150 -13.89 -17.09 -7.61
CA ARG A 150 -12.86 -17.64 -6.71
C ARG A 150 -11.91 -16.58 -6.15
N TYR A 151 -11.72 -15.47 -6.85
CA TYR A 151 -10.83 -14.36 -6.43
C TYR A 151 -11.60 -13.06 -6.16
N SER A 152 -12.92 -13.16 -6.03
CA SER A 152 -13.78 -12.02 -5.74
C SER A 152 -13.51 -11.43 -4.36
N ASP A 153 -12.99 -12.23 -3.43
CA ASP A 153 -12.51 -11.84 -2.11
C ASP A 153 -11.26 -10.93 -2.16
N GLY A 154 -10.49 -11.01 -3.24
CA GLY A 154 -9.38 -10.09 -3.53
C GLY A 154 -9.88 -8.66 -3.78
N THR A 155 -11.09 -8.49 -4.30
CA THR A 155 -11.64 -7.16 -4.57
C THR A 155 -12.04 -6.43 -3.28
N GLY A 156 -12.06 -5.10 -3.31
CA GLY A 156 -12.46 -4.28 -2.16
C GLY A 156 -11.39 -3.26 -1.76
N PRO A 157 -11.49 -2.67 -0.56
CA PRO A 157 -10.53 -1.67 -0.08
C PRO A 157 -9.23 -2.32 0.38
N TRP A 158 -8.11 -1.67 0.10
CA TRP A 158 -6.77 -2.11 0.43
C TRP A 158 -6.00 -0.97 1.09
N LYS A 159 -5.13 -1.31 2.04
CA LYS A 159 -4.26 -0.37 2.75
C LYS A 159 -2.83 -0.88 2.81
N SER A 160 -1.82 -0.02 2.60
CA SER A 160 -0.43 -0.38 2.89
C SER A 160 -0.21 -0.74 4.38
N ALA A 161 0.64 -1.74 4.64
CA ALA A 161 1.02 -2.15 5.99
C ALA A 161 1.96 -1.13 6.65
N THR A 162 2.78 -0.47 5.84
CA THR A 162 3.73 0.56 6.23
C THR A 162 3.42 1.88 5.51
N PRO A 163 3.77 3.03 6.10
CA PRO A 163 3.69 4.30 5.40
C PRO A 163 4.76 4.35 4.31
N LEU A 164 4.40 4.96 3.19
CA LEU A 164 5.29 5.29 2.09
C LEU A 164 6.20 6.46 2.44
N ARG A 165 7.19 6.75 1.59
CA ARG A 165 8.10 7.88 1.78
C ARG A 165 7.95 8.91 0.71
N CYS A 166 8.29 10.15 1.04
CA CYS A 166 8.56 11.13 0.01
C CYS A 166 9.79 10.74 -0.79
N ALA A 167 9.66 10.86 -2.11
CA ALA A 167 10.81 10.89 -2.98
C ALA A 167 11.59 12.17 -2.66
N ASP A 168 12.89 12.03 -2.45
CA ASP A 168 13.77 13.19 -2.38
C ASP A 168 13.73 13.88 -3.75
N ALA A 169 13.75 15.21 -3.80
CA ALA A 169 13.44 16.02 -4.99
C ALA A 169 14.43 15.89 -6.18
N ALA A 170 15.21 14.80 -6.27
CA ALA A 170 16.40 14.74 -7.11
C ALA A 170 16.68 13.39 -7.81
N ALA A 171 15.72 12.47 -8.00
CA ALA A 171 16.06 11.17 -8.62
C ALA A 171 15.14 10.61 -9.72
N ASP A 172 13.87 11.00 -9.85
CA ASP A 172 12.91 10.26 -10.71
C ASP A 172 12.39 11.07 -11.92
N ASP A 173 13.27 11.77 -12.66
CA ASP A 173 12.87 12.46 -13.91
C ASP A 173 12.74 11.52 -15.14
N ASP A 174 12.92 10.19 -14.99
CA ASP A 174 13.11 9.31 -16.16
C ASP A 174 11.98 8.28 -16.44
N VAL A 175 10.82 8.36 -15.79
CA VAL A 175 9.75 7.35 -16.00
C VAL A 175 8.39 7.98 -16.27
N LEU A 176 8.25 8.77 -17.34
CA LEU A 176 6.96 8.97 -18.02
C LEU A 176 7.12 9.40 -19.50
N THR A 177 8.14 8.97 -20.24
CA THR A 177 8.00 8.97 -21.71
C THR A 177 7.12 7.78 -22.12
N PRO A 178 5.94 8.01 -22.71
CA PRO A 178 5.16 6.94 -23.31
C PRO A 178 6.05 6.22 -24.33
N ALA A 179 6.03 4.88 -24.31
CA ALA A 179 6.77 4.07 -25.26
C ALA A 179 6.58 4.63 -26.68
N GLY A 180 7.69 5.01 -27.31
CA GLY A 180 7.71 5.73 -28.57
C GLY A 180 6.80 5.09 -29.62
N VAL A 181 5.95 5.93 -30.20
CA VAL A 181 5.36 5.69 -31.51
C VAL A 181 6.53 5.43 -32.45
N ASN A 182 6.64 4.20 -32.92
CA ASN A 182 7.63 3.82 -33.91
C ASN A 182 7.18 4.40 -35.26
N GLU A 183 7.53 5.67 -35.52
CA GLU A 183 7.37 6.30 -36.83
C GLU A 183 8.37 5.66 -37.80
N ASN A 184 8.06 4.46 -38.29
CA ASN A 184 8.78 3.87 -39.39
C ASN A 184 8.28 4.49 -40.71
N SER A 185 8.69 5.75 -40.93
CA SER A 185 8.46 6.49 -42.16
C SER A 185 9.68 6.38 -43.06
N GLY A 186 9.62 5.44 -44.02
CA GLY A 186 10.19 5.64 -45.35
C GLY A 186 11.62 5.15 -45.61
N ALA A 187 11.72 4.16 -46.49
CA ALA A 187 12.59 4.24 -47.67
C ALA A 187 12.15 3.19 -48.70
N PHE A 188 11.28 3.59 -49.62
CA PHE A 188 11.29 3.03 -50.97
C PHE A 188 12.38 3.77 -51.74
N GLY A 189 13.36 3.01 -52.23
CA GLY A 189 14.37 3.39 -53.20
C GLY A 189 14.77 2.17 -53.98
#